data_AF-A0A961GN31-F1
#
_entry.id   AF-A0A961GN31-F1
#
_cell.length_a   1.000
_cell.length_b   1.000
_cell.length_c   1.000
_cell.angle_alpha   90.00
_cell.angle_beta   90.00
_cell.angle_gamma   90.00
#
_symmetry.space_group_name_H-M   'P 1'
#
loop_
_entity.id
_entity.type
_entity.pdbx_description
1 polymer ?
#
loop_
_entity_poly.entity_id
_entity_poly.type
_entity_poly.pdbx_seq_one_letter_code
_entity_poly.pdbx_strand_id
1 'polypeptide(L)'
;MKDSAPPTPAKTSKAGRDLPAAIAVSLLLGGIVIATLVFAPRGWVAILSVAMAVATYEVVRRLREADYAIPLIPLLVGGQAMIWLTWPFGAAGALGAYGGTVLVCLIWRLLSQGLQSQPVNYLRDVAITIFLATWIPLFAAFGALLVYPEDGWARVFTFMLVVVFSDIGGYTAGVLFGKHRMVPAISPKKSWEGLAGSFLCGTVAAVLAVAFLMREAWWVGIPLG
;
A
#
# COMPACT_ATOMS: atom_id res chain seq x y z
N MET A 1 48.86 -7.13 36.54
CA MET A 1 47.62 -6.41 36.91
C MET A 1 47.40 -5.31 35.88
N LYS A 2 46.53 -5.55 34.89
CA LYS A 2 46.00 -4.53 33.99
C LYS A 2 44.49 -4.71 34.05
N ASP A 3 43.86 -3.89 34.87
CA ASP A 3 42.41 -3.86 35.05
C ASP A 3 41.77 -3.34 33.76
N SER A 4 41.24 -4.25 32.95
CA SER A 4 40.38 -3.90 31.83
C SER A 4 39.01 -3.54 32.40
N ALA A 5 38.72 -2.24 32.48
CA ALA A 5 37.42 -1.71 32.84
C ALA A 5 36.31 -2.32 31.96
N PRO A 6 35.14 -2.65 32.51
CA PRO A 6 34.03 -3.18 31.73
C PRO A 6 33.57 -2.16 30.68
N PRO A 7 33.20 -2.59 29.47
CA PRO A 7 32.75 -1.69 28.41
C PRO A 7 31.51 -0.92 28.89
N THR A 8 31.55 0.40 28.73
CA THR A 8 30.43 1.28 29.07
C THR A 8 29.21 0.87 28.26
N PRO A 9 28.02 0.65 28.86
CA PRO A 9 26.84 0.27 28.11
C PRO A 9 26.51 1.39 27.12
N ALA A 10 26.48 1.06 25.83
CA ALA A 10 26.04 1.96 24.78
C ALA A 10 24.66 2.48 25.16
N LYS A 11 24.49 3.81 25.18
CA LYS A 11 23.22 4.47 25.46
C LYS A 11 22.20 3.97 24.43
N THR A 12 21.38 3.00 24.82
CA THR A 12 20.20 2.58 24.09
C THR A 12 19.32 3.80 23.95
N SER A 13 19.13 4.26 22.71
CA SER A 13 18.23 5.37 22.45
C SER A 13 16.87 5.03 23.05
N LYS A 14 16.23 6.00 23.73
CA LYS A 14 14.92 5.83 24.36
C LYS A 14 13.80 5.45 23.36
N ALA A 15 14.11 5.30 22.07
CA ALA A 15 13.19 4.94 21.01
C ALA A 15 13.28 3.47 20.56
N GLY A 16 14.21 2.64 21.07
CA GLY A 16 14.29 1.20 20.74
C GLY A 16 14.54 0.89 19.25
N ARG A 17 14.77 1.93 18.42
CA ARG A 17 14.99 1.84 16.98
C ARG A 17 16.33 2.48 16.64
N ASP A 18 17.02 1.87 15.68
CA ASP A 18 18.18 2.46 15.03
C ASP A 18 17.72 3.64 14.15
N LEU A 19 17.73 4.83 14.74
CA LEU A 19 17.29 6.08 14.12
C LEU A 19 18.09 6.40 12.84
N PRO A 20 19.44 6.31 12.82
CA PRO A 20 20.23 6.44 11.60
C PRO A 20 19.80 5.46 10.51
N ALA A 21 19.66 4.18 10.82
CA ALA A 21 19.26 3.18 9.84
C ALA A 21 17.87 3.47 9.24
N ALA A 22 16.91 3.88 10.07
CA ALA A 22 15.57 4.21 9.60
C ALA A 22 15.57 5.43 8.66
N ILE A 23 16.33 6.48 8.98
CA ILE A 23 16.47 7.66 8.12
C ILE A 23 17.13 7.27 6.80
N ALA A 24 18.20 6.48 6.85
CA ALA A 24 18.91 6.03 5.66
C ALA A 24 18.00 5.23 4.72
N VAL A 25 17.22 4.28 5.26
CA VAL A 25 16.28 3.47 4.47
C VAL A 25 15.17 4.34 3.89
N SER A 26 14.59 5.28 4.66
CA SER A 26 13.55 6.18 4.14
C SER A 26 14.07 7.08 3.02
N LEU A 27 15.28 7.65 3.17
CA LEU A 27 15.90 8.47 2.13
C LEU A 27 16.25 7.66 0.89
N LEU A 28 16.74 6.43 1.05
CA LEU A 28 17.05 5.53 -0.06
C LEU A 28 15.78 5.17 -0.83
N LEU A 29 14.74 4.68 -0.15
CA LEU A 29 13.49 4.27 -0.79
C LEU A 29 12.77 5.47 -1.44
N GLY A 30 12.67 6.60 -0.71
CA GLY A 30 12.09 7.82 -1.26
C GLY A 30 12.88 8.35 -2.46
N GLY A 31 14.20 8.32 -2.38
CA GLY A 31 15.11 8.69 -3.47
C GLY A 31 14.96 7.81 -4.70
N ILE A 32 14.85 6.48 -4.53
CA ILE A 32 14.61 5.54 -5.63
C ILE A 32 13.29 5.85 -6.32
N VAL A 33 12.21 6.09 -5.56
CA VAL A 33 10.91 6.41 -6.14
C VAL A 33 10.96 7.74 -6.88
N ILE A 34 11.52 8.79 -6.28
CA ILE A 34 11.66 10.11 -6.94
C ILE A 34 12.53 10.00 -8.20
N ALA A 35 13.69 9.35 -8.12
CA ALA A 35 14.57 9.16 -9.27
C ALA A 35 13.86 8.38 -10.39
N THR A 36 13.10 7.36 -10.04
CA THR A 36 12.30 6.61 -11.02
C THR A 36 11.25 7.51 -11.67
N LEU A 37 10.51 8.29 -10.89
CA LEU A 37 9.48 9.19 -11.44
C LEU A 37 10.07 10.29 -12.33
N VAL A 38 11.28 10.76 -12.06
CA VAL A 38 11.93 11.83 -12.85
C VAL A 38 12.59 11.27 -14.12
N PHE A 39 13.33 10.16 -14.03
CA PHE A 39 14.15 9.65 -15.14
C PHE A 39 13.47 8.56 -15.96
N ALA A 40 12.61 7.75 -15.34
CA ALA A 40 11.93 6.63 -15.98
C ALA A 40 10.55 6.39 -15.37
N PRO A 41 9.55 7.29 -15.60
CA PRO A 41 8.25 7.22 -14.94
C PRO A 41 7.60 5.82 -15.02
N ARG A 42 7.70 5.16 -16.19
CA ARG A 42 7.16 3.80 -16.40
C ARG A 42 7.79 2.74 -15.50
N GLY A 43 8.99 2.97 -14.95
CA GLY A 43 9.62 2.12 -13.94
C GLY A 43 8.84 2.05 -12.62
N TRP A 44 7.93 2.99 -12.36
CA TRP A 44 6.96 2.95 -11.26
C TRP A 44 6.18 1.63 -11.24
N VAL A 45 5.76 1.14 -12.41
CA VAL A 45 4.98 -0.11 -12.53
C VAL A 45 5.79 -1.31 -12.00
N ALA A 46 7.09 -1.34 -12.24
CA ALA A 46 7.97 -2.40 -11.75
C ALA A 46 8.21 -2.31 -10.23
N ILE A 47 8.40 -1.10 -9.69
CA ILE A 47 8.52 -0.90 -8.24
C ILE A 47 7.23 -1.35 -7.55
N LEU A 48 6.09 -0.91 -8.08
CA LEU A 48 4.78 -1.23 -7.55
C LEU A 48 4.50 -2.74 -7.62
N SER A 49 4.85 -3.40 -8.73
CA SER A 49 4.61 -4.82 -8.91
C SER A 49 5.40 -5.69 -7.92
N VAL A 50 6.66 -5.33 -7.63
CA VAL A 50 7.49 -5.99 -6.61
C VAL A 50 6.92 -5.73 -5.22
N ALA A 51 6.62 -4.47 -4.89
CA ALA A 51 6.06 -4.11 -3.59
C ALA A 51 4.74 -4.85 -3.31
N MET A 52 3.86 -4.95 -4.31
CA MET A 52 2.58 -5.65 -4.18
C MET A 52 2.73 -7.17 -4.10
N ALA A 53 3.70 -7.77 -4.80
CA ALA A 53 4.00 -9.19 -4.65
C ALA A 53 4.42 -9.52 -3.20
N VAL A 54 5.29 -8.71 -2.62
CA VAL A 54 5.73 -8.85 -1.22
C VAL A 54 4.55 -8.64 -0.27
N ALA A 55 3.75 -7.59 -0.48
CA ALA A 55 2.57 -7.33 0.35
C ALA A 55 1.55 -8.47 0.31
N THR A 56 1.23 -9.01 -0.89
CA THR A 56 0.36 -10.17 -1.04
C THR A 56 0.94 -11.39 -0.33
N TYR A 57 2.23 -11.66 -0.49
CA TYR A 57 2.90 -12.80 0.15
C TYR A 57 2.79 -12.71 1.69
N GLU A 58 3.12 -11.57 2.28
CA GLU A 58 3.08 -11.36 3.73
C GLU A 58 1.66 -11.52 4.28
N VAL A 59 0.67 -10.90 3.66
CA VAL A 59 -0.73 -10.99 4.14
C VAL A 59 -1.26 -12.42 4.02
N VAL A 60 -1.00 -13.11 2.91
CA VAL A 60 -1.42 -14.51 2.74
C VAL A 60 -0.72 -15.42 3.75
N ARG A 61 0.57 -15.19 4.02
CA ARG A 61 1.31 -15.94 5.05
C ARG A 61 0.64 -15.81 6.42
N ARG A 62 0.27 -14.59 6.84
CA ARG A 62 -0.43 -14.35 8.11
C ARG A 62 -1.81 -14.99 8.17
N LEU A 63 -2.54 -14.97 7.07
CA LEU A 63 -3.85 -15.62 7.02
C LEU A 63 -3.73 -17.15 7.05
N ARG A 64 -2.68 -17.72 6.45
CA ARG A 64 -2.41 -19.17 6.57
C ARG A 64 -2.07 -19.58 8.00
N GLU A 65 -1.41 -18.72 8.78
CA GLU A 65 -1.20 -18.93 10.23
C GLU A 65 -2.54 -19.01 11.00
N ALA A 66 -3.61 -18.41 10.45
CA ALA A 66 -4.97 -18.43 11.00
C ALA A 66 -5.91 -19.43 10.30
N ASP A 67 -5.36 -20.50 9.68
CA ASP A 67 -6.12 -21.59 9.05
C ASP A 67 -6.95 -21.18 7.81
N TYR A 68 -6.56 -20.11 7.11
CA TYR A 68 -7.15 -19.77 5.81
C TYR A 68 -6.39 -20.44 4.66
N ALA A 69 -7.11 -21.19 3.83
CA ALA A 69 -6.55 -21.89 2.69
C ALA A 69 -6.62 -21.03 1.41
N ILE A 70 -5.69 -20.09 1.29
CA ILE A 70 -5.66 -19.12 0.18
C ILE A 70 -4.75 -19.62 -0.96
N PRO A 71 -5.20 -19.57 -2.23
CA PRO A 71 -4.42 -19.98 -3.40
C PRO A 71 -3.35 -18.93 -3.76
N LEU A 72 -2.21 -18.96 -3.04
CA LEU A 72 -1.13 -17.98 -3.18
C LEU A 72 -0.59 -17.86 -4.61
N ILE A 73 -0.36 -18.98 -5.31
CA ILE A 73 0.25 -18.97 -6.64
C ILE A 73 -0.69 -18.28 -7.65
N PRO A 74 -1.96 -18.69 -7.79
CA PRO A 74 -2.93 -17.94 -8.58
C PRO A 74 -3.03 -16.46 -8.21
N LEU A 75 -3.02 -16.13 -6.92
CA LEU A 75 -3.16 -14.77 -6.46
C LEU A 75 -1.93 -13.90 -6.81
N LEU A 76 -0.72 -14.44 -6.71
CA LEU A 76 0.50 -13.73 -7.10
C LEU A 76 0.58 -13.54 -8.61
N VAL A 77 0.36 -14.60 -9.39
CA VAL A 77 0.38 -14.52 -10.86
C VAL A 77 -0.71 -13.59 -11.35
N GLY A 78 -1.92 -13.74 -10.82
CA GLY A 78 -3.06 -12.89 -11.11
C GLY A 78 -2.84 -11.44 -10.72
N GLY A 79 -2.26 -11.20 -9.54
CA GLY A 79 -1.91 -9.85 -9.09
C GLY A 79 -0.85 -9.17 -9.97
N GLN A 80 0.14 -9.92 -10.45
CA GLN A 80 1.08 -9.43 -11.45
C GLN A 80 0.38 -9.13 -12.77
N ALA A 81 -0.51 -10.01 -13.24
CA ALA A 81 -1.29 -9.76 -14.45
C ALA A 81 -2.14 -8.48 -14.33
N MET A 82 -2.78 -8.24 -13.18
CA MET A 82 -3.55 -7.01 -12.94
C MET A 82 -2.70 -5.75 -13.11
N ILE A 83 -1.45 -5.76 -12.65
CA ILE A 83 -0.55 -4.62 -12.75
C ILE A 83 0.04 -4.50 -14.15
N TRP A 84 0.61 -5.57 -14.71
CA TRP A 84 1.32 -5.51 -15.99
C TRP A 84 0.39 -5.32 -17.20
N LEU A 85 -0.83 -5.84 -17.16
CA LEU A 85 -1.80 -5.63 -18.24
C LEU A 85 -2.35 -4.20 -18.29
N THR A 86 -2.10 -3.38 -17.27
CA THR A 86 -2.41 -1.93 -17.35
C THR A 86 -1.61 -1.23 -18.45
N TRP A 87 -0.45 -1.75 -18.82
CA TRP A 87 0.39 -1.13 -19.85
C TRP A 87 -0.22 -1.25 -21.24
N PRO A 88 -0.49 -2.46 -21.78
CA PRO A 88 -1.06 -2.59 -23.12
C PRO A 88 -2.57 -2.33 -23.18
N PHE A 89 -3.32 -2.60 -22.09
CA PHE A 89 -4.79 -2.65 -22.13
C PHE A 89 -5.46 -1.69 -21.12
N GLY A 90 -4.69 -0.86 -20.41
CA GLY A 90 -5.23 0.10 -19.46
C GLY A 90 -6.11 -0.55 -18.38
N ALA A 91 -7.18 0.15 -18.00
CA ALA A 91 -8.13 -0.34 -16.99
C ALA A 91 -8.81 -1.67 -17.40
N ALA A 92 -9.05 -1.89 -18.69
CA ALA A 92 -9.63 -3.14 -19.18
C ALA A 92 -8.71 -4.33 -18.91
N GLY A 93 -7.38 -4.15 -19.07
CA GLY A 93 -6.38 -5.15 -18.71
C GLY A 93 -6.41 -5.53 -17.23
N ALA A 94 -6.43 -4.53 -16.36
CA ALA A 94 -6.51 -4.75 -14.91
C ALA A 94 -7.78 -5.50 -14.51
N LEU A 95 -8.94 -5.06 -15.00
CA LEU A 95 -10.24 -5.67 -14.68
C LEU A 95 -10.39 -7.07 -15.29
N GLY A 96 -9.88 -7.29 -16.50
CA GLY A 96 -9.84 -8.59 -17.15
C GLY A 96 -8.96 -9.59 -16.38
N ALA A 97 -7.75 -9.19 -15.99
CA ALA A 97 -6.89 -10.00 -15.13
C ALA A 97 -7.53 -10.25 -13.75
N TYR A 98 -8.21 -9.25 -13.17
CA TYR A 98 -8.94 -9.43 -11.91
C TYR A 98 -10.03 -10.50 -12.04
N GLY A 99 -10.90 -10.40 -13.04
CA GLY A 99 -11.93 -11.41 -13.30
C GLY A 99 -11.35 -12.80 -13.53
N GLY A 100 -10.30 -12.90 -14.35
CA GLY A 100 -9.59 -14.15 -14.59
C GLY A 100 -8.96 -14.73 -13.32
N THR A 101 -8.34 -13.90 -12.50
CA THR A 101 -7.73 -14.31 -11.23
C THR A 101 -8.77 -14.83 -10.25
N VAL A 102 -9.91 -14.15 -10.12
CA VAL A 102 -11.02 -14.59 -9.28
C VAL A 102 -11.50 -15.97 -9.74
N LEU A 103 -11.73 -16.17 -11.04
CA LEU A 103 -12.15 -17.46 -11.58
C LEU A 103 -11.11 -18.57 -11.31
N VAL A 104 -9.83 -18.31 -11.56
CA VAL A 104 -8.76 -19.28 -11.29
C VAL A 104 -8.67 -19.60 -9.80
N CYS A 105 -8.79 -18.61 -8.91
CA CYS A 105 -8.78 -18.81 -7.46
C CYS A 105 -9.99 -19.63 -6.99
N LEU A 106 -11.18 -19.39 -7.53
CA LEU A 106 -12.38 -20.17 -7.25
C LEU A 106 -12.18 -21.64 -7.65
N ILE A 107 -11.74 -21.89 -8.88
CA ILE A 107 -11.48 -23.24 -9.40
C ILE A 107 -10.39 -23.92 -8.57
N TRP A 108 -9.28 -23.21 -8.29
CA TRP A 108 -8.19 -23.73 -7.48
C TRP A 108 -8.68 -24.14 -6.10
N ARG A 109 -9.46 -23.29 -5.43
CA ARG A 109 -9.97 -23.61 -4.10
C ARG A 109 -10.94 -24.79 -4.15
N LEU A 110 -11.79 -24.87 -5.16
CA LEU A 110 -12.75 -25.96 -5.34
C LEU A 110 -12.03 -27.30 -5.51
N LEU A 111 -10.94 -27.33 -6.27
CA LEU A 111 -10.18 -28.54 -6.56
C LEU A 111 -9.12 -28.88 -5.50
N SER A 112 -8.74 -27.92 -4.64
CA SER A 112 -7.65 -28.08 -3.68
C SER A 112 -7.84 -29.20 -2.65
N GLN A 113 -9.09 -29.61 -2.40
CA GLN A 113 -9.43 -30.69 -1.46
C GLN A 113 -9.65 -32.04 -2.18
N GLY A 114 -9.46 -32.09 -3.49
CA GLY A 114 -9.75 -33.24 -4.34
C GLY A 114 -11.22 -33.31 -4.79
N LEU A 115 -11.46 -34.05 -5.87
CA LEU A 115 -12.80 -34.18 -6.48
C LEU A 115 -13.78 -35.03 -5.64
N GLN A 116 -13.28 -35.77 -4.67
CA GLN A 116 -14.04 -36.74 -3.88
C GLN A 116 -14.40 -36.24 -2.47
N SER A 117 -13.97 -35.03 -2.11
CA SER A 117 -14.21 -34.45 -0.80
C SER A 117 -15.10 -33.21 -0.91
N GLN A 118 -16.01 -33.03 0.05
CA GLN A 118 -16.84 -31.84 0.10
C GLN A 118 -15.98 -30.61 0.45
N PRO A 119 -16.18 -29.47 -0.22
CA PRO A 119 -15.43 -28.25 0.08
C PRO A 119 -15.69 -27.74 1.50
N VAL A 120 -14.68 -27.84 2.38
CA VAL A 120 -14.70 -27.28 3.73
C VAL A 120 -14.29 -25.81 3.68
N ASN A 121 -15.03 -24.94 4.38
CA ASN A 121 -14.76 -23.49 4.50
C ASN A 121 -14.63 -22.74 3.16
N TYR A 122 -15.18 -23.29 2.08
CA TYR A 122 -15.01 -22.75 0.72
C TYR A 122 -15.40 -21.26 0.62
N LEU A 123 -16.62 -20.91 1.07
CA LEU A 123 -17.12 -19.54 1.00
C LEU A 123 -16.22 -18.55 1.78
N ARG A 124 -15.77 -18.95 2.98
CA ARG A 124 -14.90 -18.15 3.84
C ARG A 124 -13.58 -17.84 3.14
N ASP A 125 -12.92 -18.87 2.62
CA ASP A 125 -11.59 -18.72 2.03
C ASP A 125 -11.64 -18.01 0.67
N VAL A 126 -12.70 -18.25 -0.10
CA VAL A 126 -12.97 -17.52 -1.34
C VAL A 126 -13.24 -16.05 -1.07
N ALA A 127 -14.10 -15.72 -0.11
CA ALA A 127 -14.43 -14.34 0.22
C ALA A 127 -13.18 -13.53 0.59
N ILE A 128 -12.29 -14.12 1.40
CA ILE A 128 -11.02 -13.50 1.76
C ILE A 128 -10.08 -13.42 0.56
N THR A 129 -10.02 -14.45 -0.29
CA THR A 129 -9.18 -14.42 -1.49
C THR A 129 -9.60 -13.31 -2.45
N ILE A 130 -10.91 -13.14 -2.68
CA ILE A 130 -11.45 -12.05 -3.50
C ILE A 130 -11.16 -10.71 -2.83
N PHE A 131 -11.38 -10.59 -1.53
CA PHE A 131 -11.05 -9.37 -0.78
C PHE A 131 -9.58 -8.99 -0.93
N LEU A 132 -8.65 -9.95 -0.80
CA LEU A 132 -7.22 -9.71 -1.00
C LEU A 132 -6.87 -9.30 -2.43
N ALA A 133 -7.47 -9.96 -3.43
CA ALA A 133 -7.28 -9.63 -4.84
C ALA A 133 -7.76 -8.20 -5.16
N THR A 134 -8.90 -7.80 -4.59
CA THR A 134 -9.43 -6.45 -4.74
C THR A 134 -8.56 -5.42 -4.02
N TRP A 135 -8.20 -5.72 -2.78
CA TRP A 135 -7.54 -4.74 -1.91
C TRP A 135 -6.09 -4.48 -2.28
N ILE A 136 -5.32 -5.53 -2.61
CA ILE A 136 -3.88 -5.39 -2.83
C ILE A 136 -3.59 -5.15 -4.32
N PRO A 137 -3.67 -6.13 -5.24
CA PRO A 137 -3.24 -5.92 -6.61
C PRO A 137 -4.21 -5.08 -7.45
N LEU A 138 -5.53 -5.16 -7.27
CA LEU A 138 -6.46 -4.35 -8.08
C LEU A 138 -6.35 -2.86 -7.74
N PHE A 139 -6.35 -2.49 -6.46
CA PHE A 139 -6.13 -1.08 -6.09
C PHE A 139 -4.73 -0.58 -6.48
N ALA A 140 -3.71 -1.44 -6.40
CA ALA A 140 -2.40 -1.08 -6.94
C ALA A 140 -2.41 -0.90 -8.46
N ALA A 141 -3.21 -1.65 -9.22
CA ALA A 141 -3.35 -1.44 -10.65
C ALA A 141 -3.88 -0.04 -10.99
N PHE A 142 -4.76 0.54 -10.17
CA PHE A 142 -5.14 1.96 -10.29
C PHE A 142 -3.96 2.91 -10.05
N GLY A 143 -3.09 2.60 -9.09
CA GLY A 143 -1.83 3.31 -8.89
C GLY A 143 -0.86 3.19 -10.07
N ALA A 144 -0.83 2.05 -10.77
CA ALA A 144 -0.05 1.89 -12.00
C ALA A 144 -0.62 2.75 -13.14
N LEU A 145 -1.95 2.82 -13.27
CA LEU A 145 -2.61 3.60 -14.33
C LEU A 145 -2.31 5.09 -14.29
N LEU A 146 -1.95 5.64 -13.12
CA LEU A 146 -1.58 7.04 -12.97
C LEU A 146 -0.36 7.45 -13.79
N VAL A 147 0.52 6.51 -14.16
CA VAL A 147 1.83 6.85 -14.78
C VAL A 147 1.83 6.88 -16.30
N TYR A 148 0.77 6.40 -16.95
CA TYR A 148 0.69 6.34 -18.42
C TYR A 148 0.37 7.66 -19.13
N PRO A 149 -0.43 8.59 -18.56
CA PRO A 149 -0.57 9.94 -19.11
C PRO A 149 0.76 10.68 -19.21
N GLU A 150 0.85 11.71 -20.06
CA GLU A 150 2.07 12.52 -20.25
C GLU A 150 2.54 13.20 -18.95
N ASP A 151 1.60 13.61 -18.11
CA ASP A 151 1.82 14.16 -16.77
C ASP A 151 1.87 13.06 -15.69
N GLY A 152 2.07 11.80 -16.07
CA GLY A 152 1.91 10.65 -15.18
C GLY A 152 2.86 10.64 -13.98
N TRP A 153 4.07 11.16 -14.14
CA TRP A 153 5.01 11.34 -13.03
C TRP A 153 4.44 12.29 -11.96
N ALA A 154 3.78 13.37 -12.37
CA ALA A 154 3.18 14.36 -11.49
C ALA A 154 1.93 13.80 -10.79
N ARG A 155 1.14 12.97 -11.49
CA ARG A 155 -0.01 12.26 -10.90
C ARG A 155 0.39 11.29 -9.81
N VAL A 156 1.39 10.43 -10.07
CA VAL A 156 1.91 9.48 -9.08
C VAL A 156 2.52 10.23 -7.89
N PHE A 157 3.31 11.27 -8.15
CA PHE A 157 3.91 12.07 -7.10
C PHE A 157 2.86 12.80 -6.24
N THR A 158 1.82 13.35 -6.88
CA THR A 158 0.68 13.98 -6.20
C THR A 158 -0.03 12.97 -5.29
N PHE A 159 -0.34 11.77 -5.81
CA PHE A 159 -0.92 10.69 -5.01
C PHE A 159 -0.07 10.37 -3.77
N MET A 160 1.26 10.27 -3.93
CA MET A 160 2.16 10.03 -2.80
C MET A 160 2.17 11.19 -1.79
N LEU A 161 2.20 12.43 -2.26
CA LEU A 161 2.14 13.61 -1.37
C LEU A 161 0.87 13.60 -0.53
N VAL A 162 -0.29 13.34 -1.14
CA VAL A 162 -1.56 13.29 -0.43
C VAL A 162 -1.53 12.24 0.69
N VAL A 163 -1.06 11.03 0.40
CA VAL A 163 -0.94 9.96 1.40
C VAL A 163 0.00 10.38 2.54
N VAL A 164 1.19 10.90 2.20
CA VAL A 164 2.20 11.31 3.21
C VAL A 164 1.69 12.46 4.08
N PHE A 165 1.11 13.50 3.48
CA PHE A 165 0.60 14.65 4.23
C PHE A 165 -0.67 14.32 5.01
N SER A 166 -1.50 13.39 4.54
CA SER A 166 -2.65 12.88 5.29
C SER A 166 -2.20 12.13 6.55
N ASP A 167 -1.16 11.30 6.47
CA ASP A 167 -0.61 10.61 7.64
C ASP A 167 0.06 11.59 8.63
N ILE A 168 0.83 12.57 8.12
CA ILE A 168 1.45 13.60 8.95
C ILE A 168 0.38 14.46 9.63
N GLY A 169 -0.63 14.91 8.90
CA GLY A 169 -1.75 15.70 9.42
C GLY A 169 -2.54 14.94 10.49
N GLY A 170 -2.81 13.66 10.24
CA GLY A 170 -3.53 12.81 11.18
C GLY A 170 -2.77 12.54 12.46
N TYR A 171 -1.47 12.26 12.34
CA TYR A 171 -0.60 12.07 13.49
C TYR A 171 -0.46 13.36 14.30
N THR A 172 -0.16 14.48 13.66
CA THR A 172 0.05 15.77 14.34
C THR A 172 -1.22 16.26 15.03
N ALA A 173 -2.35 16.28 14.32
CA ALA A 173 -3.63 16.68 14.92
C ALA A 173 -4.10 15.69 16.00
N GLY A 174 -3.87 14.40 15.79
CA GLY A 174 -4.20 13.36 16.77
C GLY A 174 -3.41 13.50 18.07
N VAL A 175 -2.11 13.82 18.00
CA VAL A 175 -1.25 14.00 19.18
C VAL A 175 -1.54 15.33 19.90
N LEU A 176 -1.76 16.41 19.16
CA LEU A 176 -1.94 17.75 19.74
C LEU A 176 -3.36 17.99 20.24
N PHE A 177 -4.37 17.47 19.54
CA PHE A 177 -5.77 17.81 19.76
C PHE A 177 -6.69 16.59 19.96
N GLY A 178 -6.15 15.35 19.94
CA GLY A 178 -6.95 14.13 20.03
C GLY A 178 -7.64 13.94 21.37
N LYS A 179 -8.86 14.46 21.50
CA LYS A 179 -9.72 14.31 22.67
C LYS A 179 -10.77 13.24 22.45
N HIS A 180 -11.30 13.12 21.23
CA HIS A 180 -12.41 12.22 20.93
C HIS A 180 -11.93 10.99 20.16
N ARG A 181 -11.91 9.84 20.82
CA ARG A 181 -11.56 8.57 20.17
C ARG A 181 -12.65 8.14 19.21
N MET A 182 -12.25 7.72 18.01
CA MET A 182 -13.18 7.30 16.97
C MET A 182 -13.61 5.85 17.14
N VAL A 183 -12.64 4.93 17.31
CA VAL A 183 -12.91 3.50 17.43
C VAL A 183 -12.04 2.89 18.54
N PRO A 184 -12.39 3.11 19.81
CA PRO A 184 -11.54 2.70 20.94
C PRO A 184 -11.34 1.18 21.04
N ALA A 185 -12.29 0.37 20.56
CA ALA A 185 -12.23 -1.10 20.64
C ALA A 185 -11.25 -1.73 19.62
N ILE A 186 -11.04 -1.09 18.47
CA ILE A 186 -10.22 -1.63 17.36
C ILE A 186 -8.89 -0.88 17.26
N SER A 187 -8.92 0.44 17.44
CA SER A 187 -7.75 1.32 17.29
C SER A 187 -7.76 2.43 18.34
N PRO A 188 -7.24 2.17 19.56
CA PRO A 188 -7.35 3.08 20.70
C PRO A 188 -6.65 4.43 20.51
N LYS A 189 -5.75 4.55 19.52
CA LYS A 189 -5.00 5.77 19.21
C LYS A 189 -5.63 6.64 18.11
N LYS A 190 -6.73 6.22 17.46
CA LYS A 190 -7.39 7.02 16.41
C LYS A 190 -8.40 8.00 17.02
N SER A 191 -8.27 9.27 16.69
CA SER A 191 -9.18 10.34 17.12
C SER A 191 -9.90 11.00 15.94
N TRP A 192 -11.06 11.62 16.21
CA TRP A 192 -11.79 12.43 15.23
C TRP A 192 -11.00 13.66 14.80
N GLU A 193 -10.27 14.27 15.73
CA GLU A 193 -9.39 15.41 15.43
C GLU A 193 -8.22 15.00 14.53
N GLY A 194 -7.68 13.78 14.72
CA GLY A 194 -6.70 13.20 13.82
C GLY A 194 -7.28 13.03 12.42
N LEU A 195 -8.47 12.46 12.28
CA LEU A 195 -9.12 12.33 10.97
C LEU A 195 -9.32 13.68 10.28
N ALA A 196 -9.78 14.69 11.01
CA ALA A 196 -9.93 16.05 10.46
C ALA A 196 -8.58 16.64 10.02
N GLY A 197 -7.51 16.40 10.78
CA GLY A 197 -6.15 16.80 10.41
C GLY A 197 -5.64 16.08 9.15
N SER A 198 -5.93 14.78 9.01
CA SER A 198 -5.62 14.01 7.80
C SER A 198 -6.29 14.58 6.57
N PHE A 199 -7.61 14.85 6.63
CA PHE A 199 -8.34 15.47 5.53
C PHE A 199 -7.77 16.84 5.20
N LEU A 200 -7.61 17.72 6.19
CA LEU A 200 -7.12 19.08 5.93
C LEU A 200 -5.73 19.09 5.29
N CYS A 201 -4.77 18.34 5.84
CA CYS A 201 -3.41 18.30 5.29
C CYS A 201 -3.37 17.59 3.94
N GLY A 202 -4.13 16.51 3.76
CA GLY A 202 -4.25 15.79 2.48
C GLY A 202 -4.83 16.67 1.38
N THR A 203 -5.97 17.34 1.64
CA THR A 203 -6.61 18.29 0.71
C THR A 203 -5.68 19.45 0.37
N VAL A 204 -4.99 20.05 1.35
CA VAL A 204 -4.03 21.14 1.08
C VAL A 204 -2.87 20.66 0.22
N ALA A 205 -2.30 19.48 0.50
CA ALA A 205 -1.25 18.90 -0.31
C ALA A 205 -1.72 18.60 -1.74
N ALA A 206 -2.94 18.07 -1.91
CA ALA A 206 -3.54 17.81 -3.20
C ALA A 206 -3.74 19.11 -4.01
N VAL A 207 -4.34 20.14 -3.40
CA VAL A 207 -4.59 21.45 -4.04
C VAL A 207 -3.28 22.09 -4.50
N LEU A 208 -2.25 22.10 -3.64
CA LEU A 208 -0.95 22.64 -3.99
C LEU A 208 -0.27 21.82 -5.10
N ALA A 209 -0.31 20.49 -5.00
CA ALA A 209 0.30 19.62 -6.00
C ALA A 209 -0.37 19.75 -7.38
N VAL A 210 -1.71 19.78 -7.43
CA VAL A 210 -2.46 20.01 -8.67
C VAL A 210 -2.14 21.37 -9.28
N ALA A 211 -2.14 22.43 -8.46
CA ALA A 211 -1.90 23.79 -8.94
C ALA A 211 -0.46 23.98 -9.46
N PHE A 212 0.55 23.44 -8.77
CA PHE A 212 1.95 23.71 -9.08
C PHE A 212 2.64 22.63 -9.92
N LEU A 213 2.34 21.35 -9.72
CA LEU A 213 2.96 20.25 -10.46
C LEU A 213 2.17 19.89 -11.72
N MET A 214 0.85 19.73 -11.60
CA MET A 214 0.00 19.37 -12.74
C MET A 214 -0.37 20.58 -13.60
N ARG A 215 -0.25 21.80 -13.05
CA ARG A 215 -0.67 23.07 -13.68
C ARG A 215 -2.13 23.07 -14.11
N GLU A 216 -2.95 22.33 -13.37
CA GLU A 216 -4.38 22.21 -13.57
C GLU A 216 -5.14 23.13 -12.59
N ALA A 217 -6.46 23.21 -12.75
CA ALA A 217 -7.27 24.02 -11.88
C ALA A 217 -7.22 23.51 -10.42
N TRP A 218 -6.82 24.38 -9.49
CA TRP A 218 -6.57 24.04 -8.08
C TRP A 218 -7.73 23.32 -7.39
N TRP A 219 -8.97 23.58 -7.79
CA TRP A 219 -10.16 22.95 -7.22
C TRP A 219 -10.25 21.46 -7.51
N VAL A 220 -9.56 20.94 -8.53
CA VAL A 220 -9.44 19.49 -8.78
C VAL A 220 -8.69 18.79 -7.64
N GLY A 221 -7.84 19.51 -6.91
CA GLY A 221 -7.18 18.99 -5.72
C GLY A 221 -8.13 18.72 -4.54
N ILE A 222 -9.30 19.38 -4.48
CA ILE A 222 -10.26 19.19 -3.39
C ILE A 222 -10.80 17.75 -3.33
N PRO A 223 -11.36 17.18 -4.40
CA PRO A 223 -11.84 15.80 -4.38
C PRO A 223 -10.71 14.75 -4.34
N LEU A 224 -9.45 15.16 -4.57
CA LEU A 224 -8.30 14.24 -4.56
C LEU A 224 -7.70 14.01 -3.17
N GLY A 225 -7.86 14.95 -2.24
CA GLY A 225 -7.28 14.86 -0.88
C GLY A 225 -8.35 14.76 0.19
#